data_AF-A0A7V0QYP1-F1
#
_entry.id   AF-A0A7V0QYP1-F1
#
_cell.length_a   1.000
_cell.length_b   1.000
_cell.length_c   1.000
_cell.angle_alpha   90.00
_cell.angle_beta   90.00
_cell.angle_gamma   90.00
#
_symmetry.space_group_name_H-M   'P 1'
#
loop_
_entity.id
_entity.type
_entity.pdbx_description
1 polymer ?
#
loop_
_entity_poly.entity_id
_entity_poly.type
_entity_poly.pdbx_seq_one_letter_code
_entity_poly.pdbx_strand_id
1 'polypeptide(L)'
;MKKIRLKTGKRFDYSTTISVKGINYFIQTEEATSRYPFITSTAYLEGRIVEKIKSACLSKDSIGENEFHELMHRQHNEMIKMIQEKHLETKRSESDYIKGIGTLIKKNRLKDAYDLVEDAMLIFPDDPFIMSYCGYLRAVLFKQYNNGIAICKKALSDFKKGHKISGYYFEHFFYLNLGKAYLAAGKKNMAIQYVRNGLKYDKNNKELIKMLIRLGMRKKPPIPFIRRDSIVNKYLGLLFSKAGLR
;
A
#
# COMPACT_ATOMS: atom_id res chain seq x y z
N MET A 1 -56.69 3.68 -27.03
CA MET A 1 -55.51 3.83 -26.15
C MET A 1 -55.47 2.66 -25.17
N LYS A 2 -54.50 1.74 -25.30
CA LYS A 2 -54.34 0.60 -24.37
C LYS A 2 -53.73 1.09 -23.06
N LYS A 3 -54.50 0.99 -21.97
CA LYS A 3 -54.04 1.26 -20.60
C LYS A 3 -53.03 0.18 -20.19
N ILE A 4 -51.74 0.52 -20.17
CA ILE A 4 -50.70 -0.36 -19.65
C ILE A 4 -50.82 -0.34 -18.12
N ARG A 5 -51.35 -1.42 -17.53
CA ARG A 5 -51.28 -1.67 -16.09
C ARG A 5 -49.88 -2.21 -15.78
N LEU A 6 -49.01 -1.36 -15.26
CA LEU A 6 -47.76 -1.78 -14.63
C LEU A 6 -48.12 -2.52 -13.33
N LYS A 7 -48.06 -3.86 -13.36
CA LYS A 7 -47.97 -4.66 -12.13
C LYS A 7 -46.52 -4.57 -11.66
N THR A 8 -46.23 -3.64 -10.77
CA THR A 8 -44.95 -3.60 -10.04
C THR A 8 -44.90 -4.83 -9.14
N GLY A 9 -44.36 -5.93 -9.65
CA GLY A 9 -43.93 -7.03 -8.78
C GLY A 9 -42.89 -6.47 -7.81
N LYS A 10 -43.05 -6.72 -6.50
CA LYS A 10 -42.02 -6.41 -5.51
C LYS A 10 -40.72 -7.09 -5.95
N ARG A 11 -39.76 -6.31 -6.46
CA ARG A 11 -38.35 -6.73 -6.53
C ARG A 11 -37.83 -6.72 -5.11
N PHE A 12 -37.33 -7.87 -4.66
CA PHE A 12 -36.65 -7.97 -3.39
C PHE A 12 -35.18 -7.70 -3.65
N ASP A 13 -34.75 -6.50 -3.34
CA ASP A 13 -33.34 -6.13 -3.37
C ASP A 13 -32.91 -5.89 -1.91
N TYR A 14 -31.89 -6.59 -1.44
CA TYR A 14 -31.28 -6.28 -0.15
C TYR A 14 -30.09 -5.37 -0.37
N SER A 15 -30.06 -4.26 0.34
CA SER A 15 -28.91 -3.35 0.34
C SER A 15 -28.58 -2.96 1.76
N THR A 16 -27.35 -3.23 2.19
CA THR A 16 -26.88 -2.87 3.53
C THR A 16 -25.52 -2.22 3.43
N THR A 17 -25.34 -1.10 4.11
CA THR A 17 -24.03 -0.53 4.37
C THR A 17 -23.54 -1.05 5.71
N ILE A 18 -22.42 -1.78 5.72
CA ILE A 18 -21.77 -2.21 6.95
C ILE A 18 -20.48 -1.41 7.14
N SER A 19 -20.25 -0.96 8.38
CA SER A 19 -18.96 -0.37 8.75
C SER A 19 -18.14 -1.40 9.48
N VAL A 20 -17.01 -1.80 8.90
CA VAL A 20 -16.07 -2.75 9.49
C VAL A 20 -14.80 -1.98 9.81
N LYS A 21 -14.59 -1.66 11.10
CA LYS A 21 -13.42 -0.90 11.61
C LYS A 21 -13.19 0.44 10.90
N GLY A 22 -14.27 1.16 10.60
CA GLY A 22 -14.22 2.50 9.97
C GLY A 22 -14.24 2.47 8.43
N ILE A 23 -14.13 1.30 7.81
CA ILE A 23 -14.29 1.14 6.36
C ILE A 23 -15.75 0.79 6.06
N ASN A 24 -16.38 1.56 5.17
CA ASN A 24 -17.77 1.36 4.79
C ASN A 24 -17.87 0.51 3.53
N TYR A 25 -18.50 -0.65 3.67
CA TYR A 25 -18.84 -1.54 2.57
C TYR A 25 -20.31 -1.39 2.24
N PHE A 26 -20.62 -1.28 0.96
CA PHE A 26 -22.00 -1.38 0.47
C PHE A 26 -22.23 -2.78 -0.08
N ILE A 27 -23.20 -3.51 0.44
CA ILE A 27 -23.51 -4.88 0.02
C ILE A 27 -24.89 -4.85 -0.61
N GLN A 28 -25.00 -5.40 -1.82
CA GLN A 28 -26.24 -5.50 -2.56
C GLN A 28 -26.50 -6.95 -2.97
N THR A 29 -27.71 -7.45 -2.73
CA THR A 29 -28.16 -8.77 -3.17
C THR A 29 -29.36 -8.60 -4.08
N GLU A 30 -29.23 -9.11 -5.30
CA GLU A 30 -30.22 -8.96 -6.38
C GLU A 30 -30.53 -10.32 -7.04
N GLU A 31 -31.74 -10.45 -7.56
CA GLU A 31 -32.14 -11.56 -8.43
C GLU A 31 -31.79 -11.25 -9.89
N ALA A 32 -31.07 -12.16 -10.55
CA ALA A 32 -30.89 -12.13 -11.99
C ALA A 32 -32.01 -12.92 -12.67
N THR A 33 -32.89 -12.22 -13.39
CA THR A 33 -33.99 -12.84 -14.15
C THR A 33 -33.44 -13.40 -15.47
N SER A 34 -33.16 -14.71 -15.48
CA SER A 34 -32.78 -15.50 -16.67
C SER A 34 -33.57 -16.81 -16.70
N ARG A 35 -33.43 -17.61 -17.77
CA ARG A 35 -34.02 -18.96 -17.90
C ARG A 35 -33.68 -19.88 -16.72
N TYR A 36 -32.61 -19.56 -16.00
CA TYR A 36 -32.24 -20.13 -14.72
C TYR A 36 -32.05 -18.97 -13.72
N PRO A 37 -32.81 -18.92 -12.60
CA PRO A 37 -32.69 -17.82 -11.66
C PRO A 37 -31.42 -17.95 -10.83
N PHE A 38 -30.78 -16.81 -10.60
CA PHE A 38 -29.60 -16.71 -9.74
C PHE A 38 -29.77 -15.57 -8.76
N ILE A 39 -29.26 -15.77 -7.55
CA ILE A 39 -29.11 -14.69 -6.56
C ILE A 39 -27.65 -14.26 -6.58
N THR A 40 -27.44 -12.95 -6.71
CA THR A 40 -26.11 -12.33 -6.76
C THR A 40 -25.96 -11.38 -5.59
N SER A 41 -25.04 -11.69 -4.67
CA SER A 41 -24.59 -10.76 -3.62
C SER A 41 -23.27 -10.12 -4.04
N THR A 42 -23.20 -8.80 -4.08
CA THR A 42 -22.02 -8.02 -4.47
C THR A 42 -21.64 -7.07 -3.34
N ALA A 43 -20.37 -7.06 -2.93
CA ALA A 43 -19.85 -6.08 -1.99
C ALA A 43 -19.01 -5.04 -2.74
N TYR A 44 -19.23 -3.79 -2.40
CA TYR A 44 -18.59 -2.62 -2.98
C TYR A 44 -17.80 -1.87 -1.91
N LEU A 45 -16.61 -1.41 -2.29
CA LEU A 45 -15.78 -0.47 -1.54
C LEU A 45 -15.48 0.72 -2.43
N GLU A 46 -15.88 1.93 -2.03
CA GLU A 46 -15.74 3.16 -2.82
C GLU A 46 -16.24 3.01 -4.29
N GLY A 47 -17.33 2.26 -4.48
CA GLY A 47 -17.93 2.00 -5.79
C GLY A 47 -17.25 0.91 -6.62
N ARG A 48 -16.18 0.26 -6.12
CA ARG A 48 -15.53 -0.89 -6.78
C ARG A 48 -16.01 -2.20 -6.20
N ILE A 49 -16.26 -3.19 -7.05
CA ILE A 49 -16.59 -4.56 -6.61
C ILE A 49 -15.36 -5.18 -5.96
N VAL A 50 -15.47 -5.52 -4.68
CA VAL A 50 -14.42 -6.23 -3.94
C VAL A 50 -14.71 -7.73 -3.84
N GLU A 51 -15.99 -8.10 -3.76
CA GLU A 51 -16.41 -9.50 -3.64
C GLU A 51 -17.74 -9.71 -4.34
N LYS A 52 -17.95 -10.92 -4.84
CA LYS A 52 -19.18 -11.31 -5.51
C LYS A 52 -19.48 -12.79 -5.29
N ILE A 53 -20.67 -13.08 -4.78
CA ILE A 53 -21.22 -14.43 -4.63
C ILE A 53 -22.38 -14.57 -5.60
N LYS A 54 -22.37 -15.64 -6.39
CA LYS A 54 -23.46 -15.99 -7.30
C LYS A 54 -23.89 -17.42 -7.03
N SER A 55 -25.17 -17.60 -6.70
CA SER A 55 -25.75 -18.90 -6.37
C SER A 55 -26.95 -19.16 -7.27
N ALA A 56 -27.03 -20.36 -7.84
CA ALA A 56 -28.24 -20.81 -8.52
C ALA A 56 -29.36 -21.02 -7.49
N CYS A 57 -30.58 -20.63 -7.81
CA CYS A 57 -31.74 -20.84 -6.95
C CYS A 57 -32.93 -21.36 -7.75
N LEU A 58 -33.93 -21.88 -7.04
CA LEU A 58 -35.24 -22.16 -7.64
C LEU A 58 -35.97 -20.84 -7.86
N SER A 59 -36.82 -20.80 -8.90
CA SER A 59 -37.56 -19.58 -9.21
C SER A 59 -38.57 -19.25 -8.10
N LYS A 60 -38.85 -17.96 -7.93
CA LYS A 60 -39.90 -17.48 -7.00
C LYS A 60 -41.25 -18.18 -7.22
N ASP A 61 -41.57 -18.54 -8.47
CA ASP A 61 -42.80 -19.26 -8.83
C ASP A 61 -42.78 -20.72 -8.37
N SER A 62 -41.60 -21.31 -8.15
CA SER A 62 -41.43 -22.72 -7.77
C SER A 62 -41.45 -22.95 -6.25
N ILE A 63 -40.91 -22.02 -5.46
CA ILE A 63 -40.76 -22.15 -4.00
C ILE A 63 -41.60 -21.15 -3.20
N GLY A 64 -42.29 -20.23 -3.88
CA GLY A 64 -43.10 -19.20 -3.23
C GLY A 64 -42.29 -18.00 -2.72
N GLU A 65 -42.97 -16.88 -2.50
CA GLU A 65 -42.31 -15.60 -2.22
C GLU A 65 -41.52 -15.57 -0.91
N ASN A 66 -42.05 -16.20 0.15
CA ASN A 66 -41.43 -16.17 1.48
C ASN A 66 -40.14 -16.98 1.53
N GLU A 67 -40.14 -18.19 0.95
CA GLU A 67 -38.96 -19.05 0.93
C GLU A 67 -37.86 -18.44 0.05
N PHE A 68 -38.23 -17.83 -1.08
CA PHE A 68 -37.30 -17.10 -1.93
C PHE A 68 -36.67 -15.90 -1.19
N HIS A 69 -37.46 -15.15 -0.43
CA HIS A 69 -36.98 -14.05 0.42
C HIS A 69 -36.00 -14.55 1.49
N GLU A 70 -36.27 -15.67 2.15
CA GLU A 70 -35.34 -16.26 3.12
C GLU A 70 -34.01 -16.68 2.49
N LEU A 71 -34.02 -17.25 1.28
CA LEU A 71 -32.81 -17.60 0.55
C LEU A 71 -31.95 -16.36 0.23
N MET A 72 -32.58 -15.30 -0.27
CA MET A 72 -31.89 -14.04 -0.56
C MET A 72 -31.33 -13.40 0.71
N HIS A 73 -32.12 -13.35 1.80
CA HIS A 73 -31.69 -12.83 3.09
C HIS A 73 -30.51 -13.64 3.67
N ARG A 74 -30.55 -14.97 3.56
CA ARG A 74 -29.46 -15.85 4.01
C ARG A 74 -28.18 -15.55 3.25
N GLN A 75 -28.23 -15.50 1.92
CA GLN A 75 -27.06 -15.20 1.10
C GLN A 75 -26.54 -13.76 1.32
N HIS A 76 -27.44 -12.81 1.63
CA HIS A 76 -27.04 -11.46 2.01
C HIS A 76 -26.27 -11.46 3.34
N ASN A 77 -26.76 -12.16 4.35
CA ASN A 77 -26.08 -12.28 5.65
C ASN A 77 -24.79 -13.08 5.58
N GLU A 78 -24.70 -14.10 4.72
CA GLU A 78 -23.46 -14.82 4.43
C GLU A 78 -22.41 -13.88 3.82
N MET A 79 -22.81 -12.99 2.90
CA MET A 79 -21.92 -11.98 2.35
C MET A 79 -21.42 -11.02 3.43
N ILE A 80 -22.31 -10.54 4.30
CA ILE A 80 -21.94 -9.67 5.44
C ILE A 80 -20.93 -10.38 6.34
N LYS A 81 -21.22 -11.63 6.72
CA LYS A 81 -20.34 -12.45 7.56
C LYS A 81 -18.99 -12.69 6.88
N MET A 82 -18.97 -13.03 5.60
CA MET A 82 -17.74 -13.21 4.83
C MET A 82 -16.90 -11.93 4.78
N ILE A 83 -17.51 -10.76 4.59
CA ILE A 83 -16.79 -9.47 4.60
C ILE A 83 -16.21 -9.18 6.00
N GLN A 84 -16.99 -9.44 7.07
CA GLN A 84 -16.52 -9.32 8.45
C GLN A 84 -15.37 -10.30 8.74
N GLU A 85 -15.48 -11.56 8.35
CA GLU A 85 -14.51 -12.63 8.57
C GLU A 85 -13.24 -12.45 7.74
N LYS A 86 -13.34 -12.10 6.45
CA LYS A 86 -12.17 -11.71 5.65
C LYS A 86 -11.42 -10.57 6.32
N HIS A 87 -12.11 -9.59 6.90
CA HIS A 87 -11.51 -8.49 7.67
C HIS A 87 -10.99 -8.87 9.07
N LEU A 88 -11.42 -10.01 9.62
CA LEU A 88 -10.89 -10.60 10.86
C LEU A 88 -9.63 -11.45 10.58
N GLU A 89 -9.60 -12.19 9.47
CA GLU A 89 -8.46 -13.02 9.03
C GLU A 89 -7.32 -12.20 8.40
N THR A 90 -7.61 -11.07 7.77
CA THR A 90 -6.60 -10.16 7.18
C THR A 90 -6.13 -9.06 8.13
N LYS A 91 -5.95 -9.34 9.42
CA LYS A 91 -5.24 -8.40 10.32
C LYS A 91 -3.73 -8.47 10.06
N ARG A 92 -3.28 -8.10 8.85
CA ARG A 92 -1.90 -7.62 8.69
C ARG A 92 -1.79 -6.39 9.58
N SER A 93 -0.92 -6.45 10.58
CA SER A 93 -0.61 -5.28 11.38
C SER A 93 0.01 -4.19 10.50
N GLU A 94 -0.02 -2.93 10.96
CA GLU A 94 0.73 -1.84 10.32
C GLU A 94 2.19 -2.25 10.03
N SER A 95 2.82 -2.94 11.00
CA SER A 95 4.17 -3.49 10.84
C SER A 95 4.29 -4.49 9.70
N ASP A 96 3.28 -5.35 9.48
CA ASP A 96 3.29 -6.35 8.42
C ASP A 96 3.18 -5.71 7.04
N TYR A 97 2.37 -4.66 6.90
CA TYR A 97 2.33 -3.84 5.67
C TYR A 97 3.68 -3.20 5.41
N ILE A 98 4.25 -2.49 6.38
CA ILE A 98 5.56 -1.81 6.23
C ILE A 98 6.65 -2.82 5.84
N LYS A 99 6.71 -3.98 6.51
CA LYS A 99 7.66 -5.06 6.18
C LYS A 99 7.43 -5.64 4.80
N GLY A 100 6.17 -5.87 4.42
CA GLY A 100 5.77 -6.38 3.11
C GLY A 100 6.20 -5.44 1.98
N ILE A 101 5.85 -4.16 2.09
CA ILE A 101 6.22 -3.10 1.15
C ILE A 101 7.74 -3.02 1.01
N GLY A 102 8.46 -2.97 2.14
CA GLY A 102 9.92 -2.95 2.16
C GLY A 102 10.56 -4.16 1.47
N THR A 103 9.95 -5.35 1.61
CA THR A 103 10.40 -6.59 0.95
C THR A 103 10.18 -6.54 -0.55
N LEU A 104 9.01 -6.07 -1.01
CA LEU A 104 8.71 -5.92 -2.44
C LEU A 104 9.65 -4.90 -3.11
N ILE A 105 9.92 -3.77 -2.44
CA ILE A 105 10.88 -2.77 -2.92
C ILE A 105 12.29 -3.37 -3.04
N LYS A 106 12.75 -4.15 -2.05
CA LYS A 106 14.07 -4.83 -2.12
C LYS A 106 14.17 -5.82 -3.28
N LYS A 107 13.06 -6.47 -3.63
CA LYS A 107 12.93 -7.38 -4.78
C LYS A 107 12.70 -6.64 -6.11
N ASN A 108 12.73 -5.30 -6.11
CA ASN A 108 12.43 -4.45 -7.26
C ASN A 108 11.02 -4.66 -7.86
N ARG A 109 10.09 -5.21 -7.09
CA ARG A 109 8.67 -5.38 -7.46
C ARG A 109 7.89 -4.12 -7.10
N LEU A 110 8.23 -3.02 -7.75
CA LEU A 110 7.76 -1.68 -7.35
C LEU A 110 6.25 -1.49 -7.53
N LYS A 111 5.66 -2.07 -8.59
CA LYS A 111 4.21 -2.01 -8.83
C LYS A 111 3.44 -2.71 -7.72
N ASP A 112 3.79 -3.95 -7.42
CA ASP A 112 3.17 -4.70 -6.33
C ASP A 112 3.38 -4.03 -4.96
N ALA A 113 4.54 -3.39 -4.76
CA ALA A 113 4.78 -2.59 -3.56
C ALA A 113 3.83 -1.39 -3.48
N TYR A 114 3.47 -0.79 -4.62
CA TYR A 114 2.52 0.32 -4.69
C TYR A 114 1.09 -0.15 -4.47
N ASP A 115 0.69 -1.28 -5.05
CA ASP A 115 -0.63 -1.87 -4.80
C ASP A 115 -0.81 -2.17 -3.30
N LEU A 116 0.21 -2.75 -2.66
CA LEU A 116 0.20 -2.99 -1.21
C LEU A 116 0.21 -1.70 -0.37
N VAL A 117 0.79 -0.61 -0.87
CA VAL A 117 0.72 0.71 -0.23
C VAL A 117 -0.69 1.27 -0.32
N GLU A 118 -1.36 1.15 -1.46
CA GLU A 118 -2.74 1.61 -1.61
C GLU A 118 -3.67 0.85 -0.67
N ASP A 119 -3.52 -0.48 -0.57
CA ASP A 119 -4.24 -1.30 0.43
C ASP A 119 -3.96 -0.81 1.86
N ALA A 120 -2.70 -0.54 2.18
CA ALA A 120 -2.30 -0.08 3.51
C ALA A 120 -2.86 1.32 3.83
N MET A 121 -2.94 2.22 2.85
CA MET A 121 -3.47 3.58 3.02
C MET A 121 -4.98 3.61 3.25
N LEU A 122 -5.72 2.59 2.79
CA LEU A 122 -7.15 2.46 3.13
C LEU A 122 -7.36 2.22 4.64
N ILE A 123 -6.39 1.58 5.30
CA ILE A 123 -6.48 1.19 6.71
C ILE A 123 -5.73 2.17 7.61
N PHE A 124 -4.57 2.67 7.16
CA PHE A 124 -3.65 3.52 7.91
C PHE A 124 -3.27 4.78 7.09
N PRO A 125 -4.23 5.65 6.75
CA PRO A 125 -4.01 6.79 5.85
C PRO A 125 -3.01 7.81 6.38
N ASP A 126 -2.90 7.94 7.71
CA ASP A 126 -2.04 8.91 8.39
C ASP A 126 -0.73 8.30 8.90
N ASP A 127 -0.44 7.02 8.62
CA ASP A 127 0.83 6.41 9.04
C ASP A 127 2.00 7.03 8.26
N PRO A 128 2.99 7.63 8.95
CA PRO A 128 4.12 8.26 8.27
C PRO A 128 4.97 7.28 7.45
N PHE A 129 5.11 6.02 7.85
CA PHE A 129 5.97 5.07 7.12
C PHE A 129 5.34 4.69 5.76
N ILE A 130 4.04 4.38 5.77
CA ILE A 130 3.24 4.10 4.58
C ILE A 130 3.21 5.32 3.66
N MET A 131 2.94 6.52 4.20
CA MET A 131 2.99 7.76 3.42
C MET A 131 4.36 8.00 2.78
N SER A 132 5.44 7.77 3.52
CA SER A 132 6.82 7.92 3.02
C SER A 132 7.11 6.96 1.85
N TYR A 133 6.63 5.72 1.92
CA TYR A 133 6.71 4.78 0.80
C TYR A 133 5.85 5.21 -0.39
N CYS A 134 4.62 5.67 -0.14
CA CYS A 134 3.71 6.19 -1.18
C CYS A 134 4.38 7.32 -1.98
N GLY A 135 4.93 8.33 -1.30
CA GLY A 135 5.59 9.45 -1.96
C GLY A 135 6.79 9.00 -2.82
N TYR A 136 7.60 8.06 -2.32
CA TYR A 136 8.71 7.49 -3.09
C TYR A 136 8.22 6.74 -4.33
N LEU A 137 7.27 5.82 -4.18
CA LEU A 137 6.78 5.01 -5.28
C LEU A 137 6.05 5.84 -6.33
N ARG A 138 5.30 6.88 -5.94
CA ARG A 138 4.68 7.82 -6.88
C ARG A 138 5.69 8.58 -7.72
N ALA A 139 6.80 9.01 -7.10
CA ALA A 139 7.87 9.67 -7.82
C ALA A 139 8.55 8.75 -8.85
N VAL A 140 8.73 7.45 -8.52
CA VAL A 140 9.41 6.49 -9.40
C VAL A 140 8.51 5.91 -10.48
N LEU A 141 7.31 5.45 -10.12
CA LEU A 141 6.41 4.74 -11.04
C LEU A 141 5.64 5.69 -11.95
N PHE A 142 5.11 6.77 -11.39
CA PHE A 142 4.18 7.66 -12.09
C PHE A 142 4.81 9.00 -12.48
N LYS A 143 6.11 9.19 -12.22
CA LYS A 143 6.84 10.44 -12.49
C LYS A 143 6.22 11.67 -11.81
N GLN A 144 5.44 11.47 -10.76
CA GLN A 144 4.80 12.54 -9.98
C GLN A 144 5.80 13.14 -8.99
N TYR A 145 6.90 13.70 -9.50
CA TYR A 145 8.08 14.04 -8.71
C TYR A 145 7.79 15.04 -7.58
N ASN A 146 7.15 16.17 -7.90
CA ASN A 146 6.89 17.22 -6.91
C ASN A 146 5.90 16.73 -5.84
N ASN A 147 4.85 16.03 -6.26
CA ASN A 147 3.85 15.44 -5.36
C ASN A 147 4.48 14.38 -4.45
N GLY A 148 5.23 13.43 -5.01
CA GLY A 148 5.91 12.38 -4.25
C GLY A 148 6.91 12.94 -3.23
N ILE A 149 7.71 13.93 -3.62
CA ILE A 149 8.62 14.63 -2.69
C ILE A 149 7.83 15.35 -1.58
N ALA A 150 6.72 16.01 -1.91
CA ALA A 150 5.89 16.69 -0.92
C ALA A 150 5.28 15.70 0.09
N ILE A 151 4.77 14.56 -0.37
CA ILE A 151 4.25 13.49 0.48
C ILE A 151 5.36 12.97 1.42
N CYS A 152 6.56 12.66 0.90
CA CYS A 152 7.66 12.19 1.74
C CYS A 152 8.10 13.26 2.77
N LYS A 153 8.05 14.55 2.43
CA LYS A 153 8.35 15.64 3.39
C LYS A 153 7.29 15.72 4.49
N LYS A 154 6.01 15.61 4.12
CA LYS A 154 4.89 15.58 5.06
C LYS A 154 5.05 14.42 6.03
N ALA A 155 5.29 13.21 5.51
CA ALA A 155 5.55 12.02 6.32
C ALA A 155 6.68 12.22 7.36
N LEU A 156 7.84 12.77 6.95
CA LEU A 156 8.93 13.07 7.89
C LEU A 156 8.53 14.11 8.95
N SER A 157 7.77 15.13 8.55
CA SER A 157 7.27 16.16 9.48
C SER A 157 6.32 15.55 10.51
N ASP A 158 5.37 14.73 10.07
CA ASP A 158 4.34 14.16 10.93
C ASP A 158 4.94 13.10 11.87
N PHE A 159 5.89 12.29 11.38
CA PHE A 159 6.70 11.43 12.22
C PHE A 159 7.38 12.22 13.35
N LYS A 160 8.07 13.33 13.03
CA LYS A 160 8.75 14.17 14.02
C LYS A 160 7.81 14.82 15.02
N LYS A 161 6.57 15.14 14.64
CA LYS A 161 5.59 15.72 15.57
C LYS A 161 5.09 14.68 16.56
N GLY A 162 4.74 13.49 16.09
CA GLY A 162 4.20 12.41 16.93
C GLY A 162 5.24 11.70 17.80
N HIS A 163 6.49 11.59 17.33
CA HIS A 163 7.52 10.75 17.96
C HIS A 163 8.58 11.54 18.74
N LYS A 164 8.31 12.82 19.08
CA LYS A 164 9.21 13.66 19.90
C LYS A 164 9.58 13.06 21.27
N ILE A 165 8.86 12.03 21.72
CA ILE A 165 8.94 11.45 23.07
C ILE A 165 9.64 10.08 23.08
N SER A 166 9.73 9.37 21.96
CA SER A 166 10.24 7.99 21.95
C SER A 166 11.66 7.92 21.40
N GLY A 167 12.60 7.35 22.16
CA GLY A 167 14.00 7.16 21.78
C GLY A 167 14.27 6.19 20.62
N TYR A 168 13.34 6.07 19.68
CA TYR A 168 13.45 5.24 18.48
C TYR A 168 13.98 6.05 17.29
N TYR A 169 15.17 5.68 16.81
CA TYR A 169 15.87 6.36 15.72
C TYR A 169 15.48 5.81 14.34
N PHE A 170 14.28 6.14 13.85
CA PHE A 170 13.81 5.69 12.52
C PHE A 170 13.85 6.78 11.44
N GLU A 171 14.34 7.98 11.73
CA GLU A 171 14.37 9.09 10.75
C GLU A 171 15.16 8.75 9.49
N HIS A 172 16.20 7.92 9.63
CA HIS A 172 17.02 7.43 8.52
C HIS A 172 16.18 6.81 7.40
N PHE A 173 15.06 6.16 7.74
CA PHE A 173 14.09 5.60 6.78
C PHE A 173 13.47 6.67 5.88
N PHE A 174 12.98 7.75 6.48
CA PHE A 174 12.35 8.85 5.75
C PHE A 174 13.35 9.60 4.88
N TYR A 175 14.57 9.80 5.38
CA TYR A 175 15.66 10.39 4.60
C TYR A 175 16.05 9.52 3.39
N LEU A 176 16.03 8.19 3.53
CA LEU A 176 16.27 7.27 2.42
C LEU A 176 15.22 7.43 1.32
N ASN A 177 13.93 7.40 1.68
CA ASN A 177 12.84 7.54 0.70
C ASN A 177 12.80 8.93 0.06
N LEU A 178 13.05 10.01 0.82
CA LEU A 178 13.24 11.36 0.27
C LEU A 178 14.40 11.39 -0.73
N GLY A 179 15.54 10.81 -0.36
CA GLY A 179 16.71 10.70 -1.24
C GLY A 179 16.35 10.03 -2.56
N LYS A 180 15.61 8.91 -2.51
CA LYS A 180 15.14 8.18 -3.69
C LYS A 180 14.15 8.99 -4.53
N ALA A 181 13.21 9.69 -3.91
CA ALA A 181 12.26 10.55 -4.61
C ALA A 181 12.96 11.73 -5.33
N TYR A 182 13.92 12.39 -4.67
CA TYR A 182 14.73 13.43 -5.30
C TYR A 182 15.61 12.89 -6.43
N LEU A 183 16.15 11.67 -6.29
CA LEU A 183 16.91 11.02 -7.35
C LEU A 183 16.02 10.74 -8.57
N ALA A 184 14.81 10.22 -8.35
CA ALA A 184 13.83 9.99 -9.42
C ALA A 184 13.48 11.29 -10.17
N ALA A 185 13.44 12.42 -9.45
CA ALA A 185 13.22 13.75 -10.00
C ALA A 185 14.45 14.37 -10.70
N GLY A 186 15.57 13.64 -10.84
CA GLY A 186 16.82 14.17 -11.41
C GLY A 186 17.58 15.16 -10.50
N LYS A 187 17.08 15.41 -9.27
CA LYS A 187 17.64 16.39 -8.32
C LYS A 187 18.76 15.76 -7.48
N LYS A 188 19.85 15.38 -8.15
CA LYS A 188 20.99 14.64 -7.57
C LYS A 188 21.59 15.29 -6.31
N ASN A 189 21.79 16.60 -6.31
CA ASN A 189 22.36 17.31 -5.16
C ASN A 189 21.47 17.20 -3.91
N MET A 190 20.16 17.34 -4.10
CA MET A 190 19.18 17.15 -3.03
C MET A 190 19.17 15.70 -2.55
N ALA A 191 19.20 14.73 -3.46
CA ALA A 191 19.28 13.32 -3.10
C ALA A 191 20.50 13.04 -2.19
N ILE A 192 21.68 13.55 -2.55
CA ILE A 192 22.89 13.43 -1.72
C ILE A 192 22.71 14.08 -0.35
N GLN A 193 22.14 15.28 -0.30
CA GLN A 193 21.91 16.00 0.96
C GLN A 193 20.99 15.22 1.91
N TYR A 194 19.86 14.72 1.43
CA TYR A 194 18.92 13.96 2.26
C TYR A 194 19.51 12.62 2.70
N VAL A 195 20.23 11.91 1.82
CA VAL A 195 20.89 10.65 2.21
C VAL A 195 21.97 10.89 3.28
N ARG A 196 22.75 11.98 3.18
CA ARG A 196 23.71 12.38 4.23
C ARG A 196 23.02 12.70 5.56
N ASN A 197 21.87 13.37 5.51
CA ASN A 197 21.10 13.64 6.72
C ASN A 197 20.62 12.34 7.36
N GLY A 198 20.17 11.35 6.59
CA GLY A 198 19.82 10.03 7.11
C GLY A 198 20.98 9.34 7.84
N LEU A 199 22.20 9.45 7.31
CA LEU A 199 23.41 8.88 7.94
C LEU A 199 23.82 9.59 9.24
N LYS A 200 23.28 10.78 9.55
CA LYS A 200 23.48 11.39 10.87
C LYS A 200 22.71 10.63 11.96
N TYR A 201 21.59 9.99 11.61
CA TYR A 201 20.75 9.22 12.53
C TYR A 201 21.18 7.75 12.58
N ASP A 202 21.57 7.16 11.45
CA ASP A 202 22.14 5.81 11.39
C ASP A 202 23.38 5.81 10.48
N LYS A 203 24.56 5.93 11.10
CA LYS A 203 25.86 6.00 10.40
C LYS A 203 26.18 4.72 9.61
N ASN A 204 25.61 3.58 10.01
CA ASN A 204 25.92 2.26 9.48
C ASN A 204 24.83 1.74 8.53
N ASN A 205 23.85 2.58 8.19
CA ASN A 205 22.75 2.18 7.32
C ASN A 205 23.23 1.77 5.93
N LYS A 206 23.21 0.45 5.66
CA LYS A 206 23.74 -0.12 4.41
C LYS A 206 23.06 0.45 3.16
N GLU A 207 21.76 0.74 3.22
CA GLU A 207 21.00 1.23 2.06
C GLU A 207 21.32 2.69 1.73
N LEU A 208 21.42 3.56 2.75
CA LEU A 208 21.88 4.94 2.56
C LEU A 208 23.32 4.98 2.03
N ILE A 209 24.22 4.16 2.57
CA ILE A 209 25.62 4.06 2.11
C ILE A 209 25.67 3.62 0.64
N LYS A 210 24.98 2.53 0.27
CA LYS A 210 24.88 2.06 -1.13
C LYS A 210 24.35 3.15 -2.04
N MET A 211 23.33 3.88 -1.61
CA MET A 211 22.75 4.97 -2.38
C MET A 211 23.76 6.09 -2.64
N LEU A 212 24.52 6.54 -1.63
CA LEU A 212 25.58 7.53 -1.84
C LEU A 212 26.63 7.08 -2.85
N ILE A 213 27.06 5.82 -2.75
CA ILE A 213 28.06 5.25 -3.66
C ILE A 213 27.54 5.28 -5.11
N ARG A 214 26.29 4.84 -5.32
CA ARG A 214 25.63 4.85 -6.64
C ARG A 214 25.45 6.26 -7.21
N LEU A 215 25.25 7.26 -6.35
CA LEU A 215 25.18 8.68 -6.75
C LEU A 215 26.55 9.25 -7.17
N GLY A 216 27.59 8.43 -7.25
CA GLY A 216 28.94 8.85 -7.65
C GLY A 216 29.74 9.47 -6.52
N MET A 217 29.24 9.40 -5.27
CA MET A 217 30.08 9.74 -4.12
C MET A 217 31.01 8.57 -3.84
N ARG A 218 32.25 8.70 -4.31
CA ARG A 218 33.32 7.73 -4.05
C ARG A 218 33.54 7.58 -2.55
N LYS A 219 33.55 6.34 -2.03
CA LYS A 219 33.87 6.03 -0.63
C LYS A 219 35.10 6.79 -0.17
N LYS A 220 35.14 7.22 1.10
CA LYS A 220 36.37 7.78 1.68
C LYS A 220 37.53 6.81 1.40
N PRO A 221 38.72 7.30 1.05
CA PRO A 221 39.87 6.40 0.87
C PRO A 221 40.09 5.59 2.17
N PRO A 222 40.67 4.37 2.08
CA PRO A 222 40.98 3.55 3.25
C PRO A 222 41.72 4.34 4.32
N ILE A 223 42.64 5.18 3.88
CA ILE A 223 43.44 6.07 4.70
C ILE A 223 43.15 7.52 4.27
N PRO A 224 42.36 8.29 5.05
CA PRO A 224 41.92 9.65 4.71
C PRO A 224 43.05 10.68 4.53
N PHE A 225 44.16 10.50 5.25
CA PHE A 225 45.30 11.42 5.23
C PHE A 225 46.25 11.21 4.05
N ILE A 226 46.13 10.10 3.33
CA ILE A 226 46.91 9.83 2.12
C ILE A 226 46.07 10.21 0.90
N ARG A 227 46.71 10.81 -0.12
CA ARG A 227 46.03 11.12 -1.39
C ARG A 227 45.44 9.84 -2.00
N ARG A 228 44.30 9.98 -2.69
CA ARG A 228 43.54 8.83 -3.22
C ARG A 228 44.25 8.11 -4.37
N ASP A 229 45.08 8.82 -5.11
CA ASP A 229 45.91 8.31 -6.21
C ASP A 229 47.10 7.48 -5.71
N SER A 230 47.41 7.52 -4.41
CA SER A 230 48.49 6.72 -3.84
C SER A 230 48.22 5.23 -3.99
N ILE A 231 49.31 4.50 -4.23
CA ILE A 231 49.33 3.05 -4.36
C ILE A 231 48.71 2.40 -3.11
N VAL A 232 49.03 2.91 -1.92
CA VAL A 232 48.50 2.41 -0.63
C VAL A 232 46.98 2.45 -0.59
N ASN A 233 46.38 3.58 -0.96
CA ASN A 233 44.92 3.73 -0.94
C ASN A 233 44.22 2.91 -2.03
N LYS A 234 44.87 2.69 -3.19
CA LYS A 234 44.35 1.81 -4.26
C LYS A 234 44.35 0.34 -3.82
N TYR A 235 45.47 -0.15 -3.29
CA TYR A 235 45.60 -1.54 -2.85
C TYR A 235 44.70 -1.87 -1.67
N LEU A 236 44.64 -1.01 -0.64
CA LEU A 236 43.72 -1.19 0.48
C LEU A 236 42.25 -1.12 0.04
N GLY A 237 41.95 -0.28 -0.96
CA GLY A 237 40.61 -0.20 -1.55
C GLY A 237 40.20 -1.52 -2.21
N LEU A 238 41.11 -2.12 -2.98
CA LEU A 238 40.92 -3.43 -3.64
C LEU A 238 40.80 -4.57 -2.62
N LEU A 239 41.67 -4.59 -1.61
CA LEU A 239 41.66 -5.61 -0.55
C LEU A 239 40.34 -5.57 0.23
N PHE A 240 39.88 -4.39 0.65
CA PHE A 240 38.62 -4.25 1.36
C PHE A 240 37.40 -4.59 0.48
N SER A 241 37.47 -4.34 -0.83
CA SER A 241 36.42 -4.76 -1.76
C SER A 241 36.35 -6.27 -1.90
N LYS A 242 37.50 -6.96 -2.02
CA LYS A 242 37.56 -8.43 -2.09
C LYS A 242 37.12 -9.09 -0.78
N ALA A 243 37.41 -8.47 0.36
CA ALA A 243 37.01 -8.98 1.68
C ALA A 243 35.55 -8.65 2.07
N GLY A 244 34.78 -7.96 1.21
CA GLY A 244 33.42 -7.52 1.55
C GLY A 244 33.36 -6.44 2.65
N LEU A 245 34.52 -5.93 3.09
CA LEU A 245 34.66 -4.85 4.07
C LEU A 245 34.34 -3.48 3.46
N ARG A 246 34.34 -3.39 2.13
CA ARG A 246 33.86 -2.23 1.36
C ARG A 246 33.06 -2.66 0.14
#